data_AF-A0A8X8IDS2-F1
#
_entry.id   AF-A0A8X8IDS2-F1
#
_cell.length_a   1.000
_cell.length_b   1.000
_cell.length_c   1.000
_cell.angle_alpha   90.00
_cell.angle_beta   90.00
_cell.angle_gamma   90.00
#
_symmetry.space_group_name_H-M   'P 1'
#
loop_
_entity.id
_entity.type
_entity.pdbx_description
1 polymer ?
#
loop_
_entity_poly.entity_id
_entity_poly.type
_entity_poly.pdbx_seq_one_letter_code
_entity_poly.pdbx_strand_id
1 'polypeptide(L)'
;MKKTTLFFSLFLIAIFFNACSKELSLETTGLGGSAKGTLTDSAGNCKNIIVKGGYVVGQSVGDSNYALVNVKFTAQGKYKITSDTVNGLWFVDSGFATQTGALLVKVRAKGKPILPQKSDFVLTLNGSVCTFSLSSANPGANNDYFPNTFGSSWTYRFVPPLQTPPNWFTTTVLTNTYRIDTLTYFEFQQVDSMNNKSSYYFAKDGKGNYYAYSTIEFDYTTVLDSIVPVAKSYVSYPFMKESANVGENWTVSQPGTSWYKGQSGTSQAVFTVIQKGTPYVAGGTTYSDVIAMKREIQFKASGSTTGFAKIAEGTAYYARGTGLVDQVFPRSGGTTQAITLKTATIK
;
A
#
# COMPACT_ATOMS: atom_id res chain seq x y z
N MET A 1 -37.42 -22.77 -88.04
CA MET A 1 -36.63 -22.84 -86.79
C MET A 1 -37.26 -23.95 -85.94
N LYS A 2 -36.62 -25.03 -85.47
CA LYS A 2 -35.33 -25.68 -85.77
C LYS A 2 -34.02 -24.93 -85.46
N LYS A 3 -33.12 -25.66 -84.77
CA LYS A 3 -31.64 -25.56 -84.60
C LYS A 3 -30.97 -24.51 -83.70
N THR A 4 -31.47 -23.29 -83.49
CA THR A 4 -30.66 -22.27 -82.75
C THR A 4 -30.67 -22.40 -81.22
N THR A 5 -31.73 -22.95 -80.61
CA THR A 5 -31.90 -22.96 -79.14
C THR A 5 -31.12 -24.05 -78.40
N LEU A 6 -30.69 -25.11 -79.10
CA LEU A 6 -30.01 -26.25 -78.45
C LEU A 6 -28.52 -25.98 -78.19
N PHE A 7 -27.85 -25.23 -79.10
CA PHE A 7 -26.44 -24.90 -78.98
C PHE A 7 -26.15 -23.89 -77.86
N PHE A 8 -27.08 -22.97 -77.58
CA PHE A 8 -26.92 -21.98 -76.50
C PHE A 8 -27.07 -22.60 -75.10
N SER A 9 -27.83 -23.70 -74.98
CA SER A 9 -27.97 -24.45 -73.73
C SER A 9 -26.71 -25.26 -73.39
N LEU A 10 -26.07 -25.87 -74.40
CA LEU A 10 -24.87 -26.69 -74.17
C LEU A 10 -23.62 -25.86 -73.82
N PHE A 11 -23.52 -24.62 -74.33
CA PHE A 11 -22.38 -23.73 -74.04
C PHE A 11 -22.48 -23.06 -72.65
N LEU A 12 -23.69 -22.86 -72.11
CA LEU A 12 -23.87 -22.32 -70.76
C LEU A 12 -23.51 -23.31 -69.64
N ILE A 13 -23.68 -24.62 -69.87
CA ILE A 13 -23.41 -25.66 -68.87
C ILE A 13 -21.89 -25.93 -68.74
N ALA A 14 -21.11 -25.75 -69.81
CA ALA A 14 -19.66 -25.97 -69.79
C ALA A 14 -18.88 -24.92 -68.94
N ILE A 15 -19.46 -23.74 -68.72
CA ILE A 15 -18.80 -22.64 -67.99
C ILE A 15 -18.90 -22.81 -66.46
N PHE A 16 -19.85 -23.62 -65.97
CA PHE A 16 -20.03 -23.85 -64.52
C PHE A 16 -19.08 -24.87 -63.87
N PHE A 17 -18.18 -25.50 -64.64
CA PHE A 17 -17.23 -26.51 -64.12
C PHE A 17 -15.83 -25.99 -63.77
N ASN A 18 -15.57 -24.68 -63.87
CA ASN A 18 -14.26 -24.07 -63.54
C ASN A 18 -14.33 -23.05 -62.39
N ALA A 19 -15.09 -23.37 -61.34
CA ALA A 19 -15.18 -22.55 -60.12
C ALA A 19 -14.92 -23.35 -58.83
N CYS A 20 -14.08 -24.39 -58.89
CA CYS A 20 -13.45 -24.96 -57.70
C CYS A 20 -12.11 -25.64 -58.02
N SER A 21 -11.18 -24.88 -58.60
CA SER A 21 -9.76 -25.16 -58.39
C SER A 21 -9.52 -25.04 -56.90
N LYS A 22 -9.49 -26.18 -56.19
CA LYS A 22 -9.19 -26.21 -54.75
C LYS A 22 -7.77 -25.69 -54.59
N GLU A 23 -7.64 -24.42 -54.25
CA GLU A 23 -6.34 -23.78 -54.10
C GLU A 23 -5.53 -24.59 -53.10
N LEU A 24 -4.33 -24.98 -53.53
CA LEU A 24 -3.43 -25.75 -52.69
C LEU A 24 -2.86 -24.77 -51.65
N SER A 25 -3.63 -24.55 -50.58
CA SER A 25 -3.14 -23.92 -49.36
C SER A 25 -1.92 -24.74 -48.94
N LEU A 26 -0.73 -24.19 -49.20
CA LEU A 26 0.48 -24.66 -48.56
C LEU A 26 0.27 -24.36 -47.07
N GLU A 27 -0.10 -25.40 -46.34
CA GLU A 27 -0.09 -25.50 -44.87
C GLU A 27 1.36 -25.34 -44.35
N THR A 28 1.98 -24.21 -44.66
CA THR A 28 3.02 -23.65 -43.81
C THR A 28 2.38 -23.49 -42.44
N THR A 29 2.95 -24.12 -41.42
CA THR A 29 2.24 -24.37 -40.15
C THR A 29 1.81 -23.09 -39.42
N GLY A 30 2.31 -21.92 -39.82
CA GLY A 30 1.70 -20.60 -39.59
C GLY A 30 1.19 -20.38 -38.17
N LEU A 31 -0.06 -19.95 -38.05
CA LEU A 31 -0.76 -19.80 -36.76
C LEU A 31 -1.52 -21.07 -36.34
N GLY A 32 -1.65 -22.07 -37.22
CA GLY A 32 -2.39 -23.31 -36.97
C GLY A 32 -1.62 -24.30 -36.08
N GLY A 33 -0.30 -24.37 -36.27
CA GLY A 33 0.61 -25.28 -35.57
C GLY A 33 0.99 -24.82 -34.15
N SER A 34 1.95 -25.55 -33.56
CA SER A 34 2.54 -25.19 -32.26
C SER A 34 3.76 -24.29 -32.45
N ALA A 35 3.78 -23.15 -31.76
CA ALA A 35 4.96 -22.30 -31.68
C ALA A 35 6.12 -23.07 -31.05
N LYS A 36 7.34 -22.73 -31.45
CA LYS A 36 8.58 -23.17 -30.79
C LYS A 36 9.24 -21.96 -30.15
N GLY A 37 9.73 -22.11 -28.92
CA GLY A 37 10.43 -21.04 -28.22
C GLY A 37 11.15 -21.53 -26.97
N THR A 38 11.95 -20.64 -26.38
CA THR A 38 12.76 -20.91 -25.17
C THR A 38 12.64 -19.79 -24.16
N LEU A 39 12.75 -20.15 -22.88
CA LEU A 39 12.81 -19.26 -21.72
C LEU A 39 14.27 -18.87 -21.36
N THR A 40 15.27 -19.57 -21.93
CA THR A 40 16.69 -19.37 -21.63
C THR A 40 17.41 -18.54 -22.70
N ASP A 41 18.57 -18.00 -22.36
CA ASP A 41 19.55 -17.53 -23.34
C ASP A 41 20.33 -18.70 -23.99
N SER A 42 21.33 -18.36 -24.81
CA SER A 42 22.19 -19.32 -25.51
C SER A 42 23.19 -20.06 -24.61
N ALA A 43 23.37 -19.61 -23.36
CA ALA A 43 24.18 -20.27 -22.34
C ALA A 43 23.33 -21.10 -21.36
N GLY A 44 22.01 -21.14 -21.55
CA GLY A 44 21.07 -21.87 -20.69
C GLY A 44 20.60 -21.08 -19.47
N ASN A 45 21.01 -19.82 -19.29
CA ASN A 45 20.55 -19.00 -18.18
C ASN A 45 19.13 -18.51 -18.42
N CYS A 46 18.35 -18.39 -17.36
CA CYS A 46 17.00 -17.85 -17.46
C CYS A 46 16.97 -16.38 -17.84
N LYS A 47 16.15 -16.07 -18.85
CA LYS A 47 15.80 -14.69 -19.17
C LYS A 47 15.03 -14.09 -18.01
N ASN A 48 15.23 -12.79 -17.75
CA ASN A 48 14.63 -12.10 -16.62
C ASN A 48 13.09 -12.27 -16.59
N ILE A 49 12.58 -12.84 -15.50
CA ILE A 49 11.15 -12.98 -15.21
C ILE A 49 10.79 -11.97 -14.12
N ILE A 50 9.87 -11.06 -14.42
CA ILE A 50 9.48 -9.99 -13.48
C ILE A 50 8.05 -10.23 -13.02
N VAL A 51 7.86 -10.58 -11.75
CA VAL A 51 6.53 -10.75 -11.15
C VAL A 51 5.91 -9.38 -10.83
N LYS A 52 4.60 -9.27 -11.04
CA LYS A 52 3.74 -8.10 -10.79
C LYS A 52 2.50 -8.51 -9.99
N GLY A 53 1.95 -7.56 -9.24
CA GLY A 53 0.81 -7.73 -8.33
C GLY A 53 1.23 -8.04 -6.89
N GLY A 54 0.32 -7.80 -5.94
CA GLY A 54 0.49 -8.17 -4.53
C GLY A 54 -0.14 -9.54 -4.27
N TYR A 55 0.56 -10.42 -3.57
CA TYR A 55 0.14 -11.80 -3.33
C TYR A 55 -0.11 -11.98 -1.83
N VAL A 56 -1.38 -12.04 -1.46
CA VAL A 56 -1.85 -11.94 -0.08
C VAL A 56 -2.47 -13.26 0.37
N VAL A 57 -2.01 -13.81 1.49
CA VAL A 57 -2.46 -15.10 2.03
C VAL A 57 -3.98 -15.14 2.18
N GLY A 58 -4.59 -16.24 1.73
CA GLY A 58 -6.03 -16.44 1.73
C GLY A 58 -6.82 -15.66 0.67
N GLN A 59 -6.23 -14.65 0.01
CA GLN A 59 -6.90 -13.88 -1.05
C GLN A 59 -6.65 -14.50 -2.43
N SER A 60 -7.70 -14.62 -3.23
CA SER A 60 -7.60 -15.05 -4.63
C SER A 60 -6.92 -13.99 -5.49
N VAL A 61 -6.00 -14.41 -6.36
CA VAL A 61 -5.29 -13.50 -7.26
C VAL A 61 -6.17 -13.00 -8.42
N GLY A 62 -5.93 -11.77 -8.87
CA GLY A 62 -6.66 -11.11 -9.96
C GLY A 62 -5.80 -10.81 -11.19
N ASP A 63 -6.35 -10.06 -12.16
CA ASP A 63 -5.66 -9.75 -13.42
C ASP A 63 -4.43 -8.82 -13.28
N SER A 64 -4.26 -8.21 -12.11
CA SER A 64 -3.06 -7.47 -11.71
C SER A 64 -1.90 -8.37 -11.23
N ASN A 65 -2.16 -9.66 -10.99
CA ASN A 65 -1.17 -10.67 -10.58
C ASN A 65 -0.68 -11.47 -11.80
N TYR A 66 0.56 -11.25 -12.20
CA TYR A 66 1.16 -11.92 -13.37
C TYR A 66 2.69 -11.89 -13.34
N ALA A 67 3.32 -12.79 -14.09
CA ALA A 67 4.74 -12.72 -14.44
C ALA A 67 4.90 -12.12 -15.85
N LEU A 68 5.89 -11.25 -16.04
CA LEU A 68 6.37 -10.82 -17.36
C LEU A 68 7.57 -11.69 -17.74
N VAL A 69 7.43 -12.45 -18.81
CA VAL A 69 8.36 -13.50 -19.23
C VAL A 69 8.89 -13.17 -20.62
N ASN A 70 10.20 -12.99 -20.76
CA ASN A 70 10.81 -12.74 -22.07
C ASN A 70 11.07 -14.08 -22.78
N VAL A 71 10.27 -14.40 -23.79
CA VAL A 71 10.33 -15.64 -24.56
C VAL A 71 10.98 -15.39 -25.91
N LYS A 72 11.96 -16.22 -26.31
CA LYS A 72 12.48 -16.21 -27.69
C LYS A 72 11.77 -17.27 -28.52
N PHE A 73 10.85 -16.87 -29.40
CA PHE A 73 10.19 -17.76 -30.35
C PHE A 73 11.05 -18.01 -31.59
N THR A 74 11.14 -19.27 -32.00
CA THR A 74 11.84 -19.76 -33.20
C THR A 74 10.90 -20.32 -34.26
N ALA A 75 9.62 -20.53 -33.93
CA ALA A 75 8.55 -20.82 -34.89
C ALA A 75 7.24 -20.17 -34.45
N GLN A 76 6.43 -19.72 -35.42
CA GLN A 76 5.06 -19.23 -35.22
C GLN A 76 4.11 -20.36 -34.76
N GLY A 77 2.98 -19.98 -34.18
CA GLY A 77 1.90 -20.90 -33.82
C GLY A 77 1.34 -20.66 -32.42
N LYS A 78 0.58 -21.64 -31.90
CA LYS A 78 0.03 -21.62 -30.53
C LYS A 78 1.11 -21.96 -29.51
N TYR A 79 1.16 -21.21 -28.41
CA TYR A 79 1.98 -21.54 -27.23
C TYR A 79 1.11 -21.71 -25.99
N LYS A 80 1.63 -22.45 -25.01
CA LYS A 80 1.13 -22.51 -23.64
C LYS A 80 2.31 -22.46 -22.69
N ILE A 81 2.26 -21.55 -21.73
CA ILE A 81 3.24 -21.41 -20.66
C ILE A 81 2.55 -21.81 -19.35
N THR A 82 3.18 -22.65 -18.55
CA THR A 82 2.65 -23.12 -17.25
C THR A 82 3.76 -23.18 -16.21
N SER A 83 3.46 -22.87 -14.95
CA SER A 83 4.29 -23.29 -13.82
C SER A 83 3.76 -24.55 -13.15
N ASP A 84 4.56 -25.09 -12.25
CA ASP A 84 4.11 -25.89 -11.10
C ASP A 84 3.18 -25.12 -10.16
N THR A 85 2.54 -25.84 -9.24
CA THR A 85 1.67 -25.26 -8.20
C THR A 85 2.44 -25.23 -6.88
N VAL A 86 2.78 -24.03 -6.41
CA VAL A 86 3.54 -23.82 -5.16
C VAL A 86 2.78 -22.85 -4.26
N ASN A 87 2.69 -23.18 -2.97
CA ASN A 87 2.02 -22.34 -1.95
C ASN A 87 0.56 -21.97 -2.31
N GLY A 88 -0.15 -22.80 -3.07
CA GLY A 88 -1.53 -22.56 -3.53
C GLY A 88 -1.69 -21.62 -4.74
N LEU A 89 -0.57 -21.19 -5.34
CA LEU A 89 -0.50 -20.42 -6.57
C LEU A 89 0.00 -21.26 -7.74
N TRP A 90 -0.37 -20.89 -8.96
CA TRP A 90 0.28 -21.32 -10.19
C TRP A 90 0.15 -20.23 -11.27
N PHE A 91 0.98 -20.30 -12.30
CA PHE A 91 1.00 -19.36 -13.41
C PHE A 91 0.66 -20.09 -14.71
N VAL A 92 -0.26 -19.53 -15.50
CA VAL A 92 -0.66 -20.13 -16.78
C VAL A 92 -1.15 -19.06 -17.75
N ASP A 93 -0.70 -19.16 -19.00
CA ASP A 93 -1.26 -18.40 -20.12
C ASP A 93 -1.01 -19.12 -21.45
N SER A 94 -1.77 -18.75 -22.48
CA SER A 94 -1.70 -19.35 -23.81
C SER A 94 -2.11 -18.34 -24.87
N GLY A 95 -1.38 -18.32 -25.97
CA GLY A 95 -1.62 -17.38 -27.06
C GLY A 95 -0.97 -17.83 -28.36
N PHE A 96 -0.76 -16.87 -29.26
CA PHE A 96 -0.15 -17.11 -30.56
C PHE A 96 1.15 -16.32 -30.71
N ALA A 97 2.23 -16.99 -31.09
CA ALA A 97 3.43 -16.34 -31.60
C ALA A 97 3.20 -16.03 -33.09
N THR A 98 2.95 -14.77 -33.42
CA THR A 98 2.71 -14.32 -34.80
C THR A 98 4.01 -14.02 -35.56
N GLN A 99 5.14 -13.92 -34.87
CA GLN A 99 6.47 -13.70 -35.43
C GLN A 99 7.50 -14.49 -34.61
N THR A 100 8.67 -14.77 -35.22
CA THR A 100 9.86 -15.24 -34.51
C THR A 100 10.61 -14.05 -33.89
N GLY A 101 11.34 -14.28 -32.81
CA GLY A 101 12.05 -13.23 -32.08
C GLY A 101 11.75 -13.22 -30.58
N ALA A 102 12.19 -12.16 -29.89
CA ALA A 102 11.88 -11.97 -28.47
C ALA A 102 10.50 -11.33 -28.30
N LEU A 103 9.66 -11.93 -27.47
CA LEU A 103 8.34 -11.42 -27.10
C LEU A 103 8.19 -11.42 -25.58
N LEU A 104 7.70 -10.32 -25.03
CA LEU A 104 7.37 -10.23 -23.61
C LEU A 104 5.94 -10.75 -23.38
N VAL A 105 5.83 -11.96 -22.83
CA VAL A 105 4.55 -12.60 -22.55
C VAL A 105 4.13 -12.29 -21.10
N LYS A 106 2.93 -11.75 -20.93
CA LYS A 106 2.26 -11.67 -19.62
C LYS A 106 1.66 -13.04 -19.31
N VAL A 107 2.12 -13.69 -18.24
CA VAL A 107 1.60 -14.98 -17.76
C VAL A 107 0.82 -14.76 -16.48
N ARG A 108 -0.50 -14.95 -16.50
CA ARG A 108 -1.35 -14.65 -15.32
C ARG A 108 -1.15 -15.66 -14.19
N ALA A 109 -1.19 -15.17 -12.96
CA ALA A 109 -1.31 -16.01 -11.78
C ALA A 109 -2.74 -16.54 -11.62
N LYS A 110 -2.87 -17.65 -10.90
CA LYS A 110 -4.13 -18.29 -10.48
C LYS A 110 -3.97 -18.86 -9.06
N GLY A 111 -5.10 -19.12 -8.40
CA GLY A 111 -5.14 -19.68 -7.04
C GLY A 111 -5.13 -18.60 -5.94
N LYS A 112 -4.64 -18.98 -4.76
CA LYS A 112 -4.50 -18.11 -3.58
C LYS A 112 -3.30 -18.56 -2.73
N PRO A 113 -2.48 -17.64 -2.18
CA PRO A 113 -1.37 -18.03 -1.33
C PRO A 113 -1.85 -18.67 -0.02
N ILE A 114 -1.14 -19.69 0.46
CA ILE A 114 -1.47 -20.42 1.71
C ILE A 114 -0.65 -19.90 2.90
N LEU A 115 0.65 -19.64 2.71
CA LEU A 115 1.58 -19.17 3.75
C LEU A 115 2.32 -17.88 3.34
N PRO A 116 2.69 -17.02 4.30
CA PRO A 116 3.40 -15.76 4.05
C PRO A 116 4.91 -16.04 3.89
N GLN A 117 5.30 -16.60 2.76
CA GLN A 117 6.67 -17.05 2.49
C GLN A 117 7.16 -16.66 1.09
N LYS A 118 8.47 -16.70 0.89
CA LYS A 118 9.08 -16.78 -0.43
C LYS A 118 8.83 -18.18 -1.00
N SER A 119 8.40 -18.25 -2.26
CA SER A 119 8.16 -19.47 -3.00
C SER A 119 8.85 -19.37 -4.36
N ASP A 120 9.56 -20.43 -4.73
CA ASP A 120 10.22 -20.54 -6.02
C ASP A 120 9.36 -21.42 -6.93
N PHE A 121 9.16 -21.00 -8.18
CA PHE A 121 8.29 -21.61 -9.18
C PHE A 121 9.10 -22.05 -10.40
N VAL A 122 8.75 -23.19 -11.00
CA VAL A 122 9.34 -23.71 -12.23
C VAL A 122 8.39 -23.47 -13.40
N LEU A 123 8.67 -22.42 -14.18
CA LEU A 123 7.95 -22.09 -15.41
C LEU A 123 8.44 -22.96 -16.57
N THR A 124 7.52 -23.48 -17.39
CA THR A 124 7.81 -24.36 -18.52
C THR A 124 7.15 -23.85 -19.81
N LEU A 125 7.91 -23.89 -20.91
CA LEU A 125 7.45 -23.71 -22.29
C LEU A 125 8.20 -24.68 -23.19
N ASN A 126 7.50 -25.58 -23.90
CA ASN A 126 8.09 -26.49 -24.88
C ASN A 126 9.28 -27.34 -24.36
N GLY A 127 9.28 -27.68 -23.06
CA GLY A 127 10.40 -28.39 -22.41
C GLY A 127 11.57 -27.49 -21.98
N SER A 128 11.60 -26.21 -22.39
CA SER A 128 12.46 -25.20 -21.78
C SER A 128 11.87 -24.83 -20.42
N VAL A 129 12.69 -24.89 -19.37
CA VAL A 129 12.32 -24.60 -17.99
C VAL A 129 13.04 -23.35 -17.48
N CYS A 130 12.38 -22.58 -16.62
CA CYS A 130 13.00 -21.47 -15.91
C CYS A 130 12.39 -21.20 -14.54
N THR A 131 13.25 -20.89 -13.56
CA THR A 131 12.85 -20.61 -12.20
C THR A 131 12.65 -19.12 -11.94
N PHE A 132 11.66 -18.76 -11.14
CA PHE A 132 11.52 -17.42 -10.57
C PHE A 132 10.97 -17.48 -9.14
N SER A 133 11.30 -16.46 -8.35
CA SER A 133 10.84 -16.34 -6.97
C SER A 133 9.65 -15.37 -6.84
N LEU A 134 8.76 -15.64 -5.90
CA LEU A 134 7.70 -14.74 -5.47
C LEU A 134 7.52 -14.81 -3.95
N SER A 135 7.39 -13.65 -3.29
CA SER A 135 7.01 -13.58 -1.87
C SER A 135 5.51 -13.31 -1.70
N SER A 136 4.86 -14.08 -0.83
CA SER A 136 3.48 -13.85 -0.38
C SER A 136 3.47 -13.25 1.03
N ALA A 137 2.50 -12.40 1.33
CA ALA A 137 2.39 -11.69 2.61
C ALA A 137 1.03 -11.94 3.28
N ASN A 138 0.91 -11.70 4.59
CA ASN A 138 -0.37 -11.85 5.30
C ASN A 138 -1.42 -10.82 4.83
N PRO A 139 -2.73 -11.15 4.87
CA PRO A 139 -3.78 -10.14 4.78
C PRO A 139 -3.62 -9.18 5.96
N GLY A 140 -3.48 -7.88 5.67
CA GLY A 140 -3.04 -6.89 6.66
C GLY A 140 -1.54 -6.56 6.62
N ALA A 141 -0.77 -7.04 5.63
CA ALA A 141 0.54 -6.48 5.27
C ALA A 141 0.40 -5.10 4.60
N ASN A 142 -0.27 -4.19 5.30
CA ASN A 142 -0.13 -2.78 5.03
C ASN A 142 1.34 -2.42 5.32
N ASN A 143 2.02 -1.69 4.44
CA ASN A 143 3.44 -1.33 4.62
C ASN A 143 3.61 0.10 5.17
N ASP A 144 2.50 0.68 5.63
CA ASP A 144 2.31 2.07 6.08
C ASP A 144 2.47 2.18 7.60
N TYR A 145 3.11 3.24 8.10
CA TYR A 145 3.25 3.50 9.54
C TYR A 145 2.05 4.22 10.16
N PHE A 146 1.14 4.76 9.36
CA PHE A 146 -0.11 5.37 9.79
C PHE A 146 -1.24 5.12 8.76
N PRO A 147 -1.81 3.90 8.73
CA PRO A 147 -2.90 3.55 7.80
C PRO A 147 -4.08 4.50 7.87
N ASN A 148 -4.61 4.90 6.72
CA ASN A 148 -5.83 5.71 6.59
C ASN A 148 -6.90 5.05 5.69
N THR A 149 -6.89 3.72 5.57
CA THR A 149 -7.96 2.99 4.84
C THR A 149 -9.27 3.11 5.61
N PHE A 150 -10.34 3.52 4.92
CA PHE A 150 -11.70 3.60 5.47
C PHE A 150 -12.10 2.33 6.25
N GLY A 151 -12.63 2.54 7.45
CA GLY A 151 -13.10 1.46 8.32
C GLY A 151 -11.98 0.65 8.98
N SER A 152 -10.72 1.09 8.89
CA SER A 152 -9.67 0.67 9.83
C SER A 152 -9.96 1.27 11.20
N SER A 153 -9.61 0.55 12.28
CA SER A 153 -9.84 1.01 13.65
C SER A 153 -8.76 0.55 14.62
N TRP A 154 -8.58 1.33 15.69
CA TRP A 154 -7.64 1.08 16.77
C TRP A 154 -8.31 1.35 18.10
N THR A 155 -8.15 0.44 19.05
CA THR A 155 -8.61 0.62 20.43
C THR A 155 -7.39 0.81 21.33
N TYR A 156 -7.31 1.95 22.01
CA TYR A 156 -6.23 2.29 22.93
C TYR A 156 -6.70 2.26 24.38
N ARG A 157 -5.75 2.05 25.30
CA ARG A 157 -5.95 2.13 26.75
C ARG A 157 -4.94 3.07 27.39
N PHE A 158 -5.30 3.68 28.49
CA PHE A 158 -4.36 4.44 29.32
C PHE A 158 -3.51 3.50 30.18
N VAL A 159 -2.19 3.74 30.24
CA VAL A 159 -1.22 2.96 31.02
C VAL A 159 -0.32 3.87 31.86
N PRO A 160 -0.42 3.89 33.21
CA PRO A 160 -1.43 3.20 34.01
C PRO A 160 -2.85 3.68 33.68
N PRO A 161 -3.90 2.92 34.05
CA PRO A 161 -5.27 3.38 33.93
C PRO A 161 -5.48 4.73 34.62
N LEU A 162 -6.35 5.56 34.07
CA LEU A 162 -6.75 6.82 34.72
C LEU A 162 -7.60 6.52 35.95
N GLN A 163 -7.55 7.42 36.95
CA GLN A 163 -8.36 7.28 38.17
C GLN A 163 -9.86 7.49 37.89
N THR A 164 -10.17 8.29 36.88
CA THR A 164 -11.52 8.55 36.37
C THR A 164 -11.59 8.18 34.90
N PRO A 165 -12.75 7.75 34.37
CA PRO A 165 -12.96 7.58 32.94
C PRO A 165 -12.59 8.84 32.11
N PRO A 166 -12.20 8.69 30.84
CA PRO A 166 -12.25 7.46 30.05
C PRO A 166 -11.06 6.53 30.30
N ASN A 167 -11.30 5.21 30.34
CA ASN A 167 -10.25 4.21 30.57
C ASN A 167 -9.65 3.66 29.26
N TRP A 168 -10.40 3.79 28.17
CA TRP A 168 -10.03 3.38 26.82
C TRP A 168 -10.80 4.24 25.81
N PHE A 169 -10.36 4.21 24.55
CA PHE A 169 -11.11 4.77 23.43
C PHE A 169 -10.83 3.98 22.15
N THR A 170 -11.74 4.04 21.19
CA THR A 170 -11.54 3.52 19.83
C THR A 170 -11.51 4.68 18.85
N THR A 171 -10.53 4.71 17.96
CA THR A 171 -10.53 5.60 16.78
C THR A 171 -10.80 4.79 15.51
N THR A 172 -11.63 5.32 14.61
CA THR A 172 -12.04 4.64 13.36
C THR A 172 -11.95 5.62 12.19
N VAL A 173 -11.36 5.18 11.07
CA VAL A 173 -11.33 5.99 9.83
C VAL A 173 -12.71 5.99 9.19
N LEU A 174 -13.29 7.17 8.98
CA LEU A 174 -14.57 7.37 8.31
C LEU A 174 -14.39 7.68 6.81
N THR A 175 -15.49 7.67 6.06
CA THR A 175 -15.51 8.12 4.65
C THR A 175 -15.36 9.63 4.50
N ASN A 176 -15.57 10.37 5.58
CA ASN A 176 -15.48 11.82 5.60
C ASN A 176 -14.04 12.26 5.34
N THR A 177 -13.88 13.22 4.44
CA THR A 177 -12.57 13.80 4.11
C THR A 177 -12.64 15.32 4.04
N TYR A 178 -11.54 15.97 4.41
CA TYR A 178 -11.31 17.40 4.24
C TYR A 178 -10.10 17.60 3.33
N ARG A 179 -10.12 18.59 2.43
CA ARG A 179 -9.02 18.83 1.49
C ARG A 179 -8.38 20.18 1.77
N ILE A 180 -7.06 20.17 1.90
CA ILE A 180 -6.22 21.37 2.00
C ILE A 180 -5.15 21.24 0.92
N ASP A 181 -5.14 22.17 -0.03
CA ASP A 181 -4.26 22.17 -1.20
C ASP A 181 -4.25 20.82 -1.95
N THR A 182 -3.13 20.09 -1.87
CA THR A 182 -2.90 18.78 -2.49
C THR A 182 -3.16 17.60 -1.55
N LEU A 183 -3.41 17.83 -0.26
CA LEU A 183 -3.59 16.78 0.75
C LEU A 183 -5.08 16.51 1.01
N THR A 184 -5.44 15.23 1.00
CA THR A 184 -6.74 14.74 1.47
C THR A 184 -6.59 14.20 2.88
N TYR A 185 -7.17 14.91 3.84
CA TYR A 185 -7.28 14.50 5.23
C TYR A 185 -8.50 13.61 5.43
N PHE A 186 -8.31 12.46 6.05
CA PHE A 186 -9.36 11.52 6.41
C PHE A 186 -9.78 11.77 7.86
N GLU A 187 -11.08 11.70 8.13
CA GLU A 187 -11.61 11.81 9.49
C GLU A 187 -11.37 10.51 10.28
N PHE A 188 -10.71 10.62 11.41
CA PHE A 188 -10.52 9.59 12.41
C PHE A 188 -11.43 9.94 13.60
N GLN A 189 -12.61 9.32 13.65
CA GLN A 189 -13.55 9.52 14.76
C GLN A 189 -13.07 8.69 15.97
N GLN A 190 -12.68 9.39 17.03
CA GLN A 190 -12.52 8.83 18.37
C GLN A 190 -13.90 8.70 19.03
N VAL A 191 -14.11 7.57 19.70
CA VAL A 191 -15.20 7.33 20.65
C VAL A 191 -14.57 6.84 21.96
N ASP A 192 -14.78 7.56 23.05
CA ASP A 192 -14.23 7.20 24.36
C ASP A 192 -15.10 6.17 25.11
N SER A 193 -14.62 5.66 26.25
CA SER A 193 -15.38 4.73 27.08
C SER A 193 -16.61 5.32 27.78
N MET A 194 -16.91 6.61 27.57
CA MET A 194 -18.12 7.32 27.99
C MET A 194 -19.04 7.66 26.80
N ASN A 195 -18.71 7.16 25.60
CA ASN A 195 -19.40 7.43 24.33
C ASN A 195 -19.34 8.91 23.87
N ASN A 196 -18.41 9.71 24.40
CA ASN A 196 -18.08 11.01 23.83
C ASN A 196 -17.36 10.82 22.49
N LYS A 197 -17.60 11.74 21.56
CA LYS A 197 -17.02 11.69 20.21
C LYS A 197 -16.11 12.86 19.96
N SER A 198 -15.01 12.63 19.24
CA SER A 198 -14.09 13.66 18.79
C SER A 198 -13.50 13.27 17.43
N SER A 199 -13.25 14.25 16.58
CA SER A 199 -12.82 14.04 15.20
C SER A 199 -11.43 14.60 14.97
N TYR A 200 -10.52 13.74 14.52
CA TYR A 200 -9.13 14.06 14.18
C TYR A 200 -8.93 13.90 12.67
N TYR A 201 -8.01 14.65 12.09
CA TYR A 201 -7.85 14.71 10.64
C TYR A 201 -6.40 14.40 10.26
N PHE A 202 -6.19 13.30 9.54
CA PHE A 202 -4.86 12.84 9.14
C PHE A 202 -4.76 12.59 7.64
N ALA A 203 -3.65 13.00 7.05
CA ALA A 203 -3.30 12.77 5.65
C ALA A 203 -1.93 12.11 5.53
N LYS A 204 -1.64 11.59 4.34
CA LYS A 204 -0.27 11.23 3.92
C LYS A 204 -0.06 11.70 2.50
N ASP A 205 1.18 12.03 2.14
CA ASP A 205 1.54 12.26 0.75
C ASP A 205 2.07 10.99 0.08
N GLY A 206 2.28 11.05 -1.24
CA GLY A 206 2.91 9.96 -2.01
C GLY A 206 4.42 9.82 -1.81
N LYS A 207 5.02 10.48 -0.80
CA LYS A 207 6.47 10.55 -0.54
C LYS A 207 6.84 10.01 0.85
N GLY A 208 5.87 9.53 1.63
CA GLY A 208 6.09 9.00 2.98
C GLY A 208 6.08 10.07 4.08
N ASN A 209 5.50 11.24 3.83
CA ASN A 209 5.22 12.22 4.88
C ASN A 209 3.78 12.05 5.38
N TYR A 210 3.61 12.09 6.69
CA TYR A 210 2.34 11.90 7.39
C TYR A 210 1.97 13.18 8.12
N TYR A 211 0.74 13.64 7.90
CA TYR A 211 0.27 14.96 8.29
C TYR A 211 -0.94 14.90 9.21
N ALA A 212 -1.00 15.84 10.14
CA ALA A 212 -2.19 16.13 10.95
C ALA A 212 -2.72 17.51 10.56
N TYR A 213 -4.05 17.67 10.59
CA TYR A 213 -4.72 18.96 10.57
C TYR A 213 -5.41 19.18 11.91
N SER A 214 -4.71 19.84 12.83
CA SER A 214 -5.08 19.96 14.24
C SER A 214 -4.32 21.11 14.90
N THR A 215 -4.45 21.27 16.21
CA THR A 215 -3.48 22.05 17.01
C THR A 215 -2.13 21.34 17.02
N ILE A 216 -1.07 22.02 17.48
CA ILE A 216 0.28 21.43 17.60
C ILE A 216 0.40 20.40 18.75
N GLU A 217 -0.65 20.23 19.55
CA GLU A 217 -0.66 19.40 20.75
C GLU A 217 -0.56 17.91 20.40
N PHE A 218 -0.63 17.03 21.39
CA PHE A 218 -0.49 15.60 21.14
C PHE A 218 -1.77 15.00 20.56
N ASP A 219 -1.59 13.96 19.75
CA ASP A 219 -2.73 13.25 19.17
C ASP A 219 -3.54 12.63 20.31
N TYR A 220 -4.84 12.94 20.39
CA TYR A 220 -5.77 12.50 21.44
C TYR A 220 -5.55 13.06 22.87
N THR A 221 -4.69 14.06 23.10
CA THR A 221 -4.57 14.70 24.43
C THR A 221 -4.05 16.15 24.37
N THR A 222 -4.60 17.02 25.23
CA THR A 222 -4.30 18.46 25.26
C THR A 222 -3.32 18.84 26.37
N VAL A 223 -2.66 19.98 26.19
CA VAL A 223 -1.62 20.56 27.07
C VAL A 223 -1.87 22.04 27.33
N LEU A 224 -2.43 22.75 26.36
CA LEU A 224 -2.76 24.16 26.44
C LEU A 224 -4.16 24.34 27.05
N ASP A 225 -4.37 25.44 27.77
CA ASP A 225 -5.67 25.78 28.36
C ASP A 225 -6.68 26.12 27.24
N SER A 226 -6.23 26.85 26.22
CA SER A 226 -6.99 27.17 25.01
C SER A 226 -6.09 27.80 23.92
N ILE A 227 -6.62 27.89 22.69
CA ILE A 227 -6.02 28.64 21.58
C ILE A 227 -7.06 29.59 20.98
N VAL A 228 -6.69 30.86 20.80
CA VAL A 228 -7.59 31.94 20.36
C VAL A 228 -7.00 32.67 19.15
N PRO A 229 -7.74 32.88 18.05
CA PRO A 229 -9.13 32.47 17.81
C PRO A 229 -9.24 30.99 17.42
N VAL A 230 -10.20 30.27 18.02
CA VAL A 230 -10.45 28.83 17.76
C VAL A 230 -10.63 28.54 16.27
N ALA A 231 -11.34 29.41 15.55
CA ALA A 231 -11.61 29.29 14.11
C ALA A 231 -10.35 29.33 13.21
N LYS A 232 -9.18 29.66 13.75
CA LYS A 232 -7.88 29.61 13.05
C LYS A 232 -6.82 28.79 13.80
N SER A 233 -7.24 27.98 14.77
CA SER A 233 -6.31 27.23 15.64
C SER A 233 -5.70 25.98 14.99
N TYR A 234 -6.27 25.48 13.90
CA TYR A 234 -5.75 24.27 13.25
C TYR A 234 -4.69 24.62 12.19
N VAL A 235 -3.62 23.83 12.17
CA VAL A 235 -2.51 23.91 11.23
C VAL A 235 -2.31 22.54 10.58
N SER A 236 -1.99 22.56 9.28
CA SER A 236 -1.61 21.37 8.50
C SER A 236 -0.10 21.18 8.63
N TYR A 237 0.35 20.12 9.32
CA TYR A 237 1.77 19.87 9.56
C TYR A 237 2.16 18.39 9.44
N PRO A 238 3.39 18.08 8.98
CA PRO A 238 3.92 16.73 9.03
C PRO A 238 4.26 16.36 10.48
N PHE A 239 3.66 15.30 11.03
CA PHE A 239 4.01 14.75 12.35
C PHE A 239 5.07 13.65 12.26
N MET A 240 5.24 13.04 11.08
CA MET A 240 6.23 12.00 10.80
C MET A 240 6.66 12.06 9.33
N LYS A 241 7.92 11.71 9.04
CA LYS A 241 8.49 11.66 7.69
C LYS A 241 9.34 10.39 7.55
N GLU A 242 8.99 9.48 6.64
CA GLU A 242 9.74 8.24 6.41
C GLU A 242 11.12 8.48 5.78
N SER A 243 11.35 9.61 5.11
CA SER A 243 12.65 9.98 4.58
C SER A 243 13.61 10.56 5.63
N ALA A 244 13.08 11.09 6.75
CA ALA A 244 13.89 11.78 7.75
C ALA A 244 14.86 10.84 8.47
N ASN A 245 16.03 11.36 8.84
CA ASN A 245 17.07 10.62 9.54
C ASN A 245 16.85 10.63 11.06
N VAL A 246 17.40 9.66 11.78
CA VAL A 246 17.42 9.71 13.25
C VAL A 246 18.22 10.93 13.71
N GLY A 247 17.67 11.69 14.66
CA GLY A 247 18.17 12.99 15.11
C GLY A 247 17.62 14.19 14.30
N GLU A 248 17.03 13.97 13.13
CA GLU A 248 16.39 15.04 12.35
C GLU A 248 15.15 15.56 13.08
N ASN A 249 14.99 16.88 13.05
CA ASN A 249 13.89 17.57 13.73
C ASN A 249 13.32 18.71 12.88
N TRP A 250 12.09 19.11 13.20
CA TRP A 250 11.44 20.28 12.62
C TRP A 250 10.45 20.91 13.60
N THR A 251 10.25 22.22 13.46
CA THR A 251 9.37 23.01 14.32
C THR A 251 8.10 23.41 13.59
N VAL A 252 6.97 23.35 14.30
CA VAL A 252 5.65 23.80 13.83
C VAL A 252 5.12 24.83 14.81
N SER A 253 4.93 26.07 14.36
CA SER A 253 4.31 27.12 15.17
C SER A 253 2.80 26.94 15.24
N GLN A 254 2.22 27.13 16.43
CA GLN A 254 0.78 27.16 16.64
C GLN A 254 0.20 28.49 16.12
N PRO A 255 -0.77 28.49 15.19
CA PRO A 255 -1.49 29.72 14.84
C PRO A 255 -2.35 30.23 16.00
N GLY A 256 -2.41 31.56 16.15
CA GLY A 256 -3.17 32.23 17.20
C GLY A 256 -2.44 32.33 18.55
N THR A 257 -3.09 32.99 19.50
CA THR A 257 -2.62 33.12 20.88
C THR A 257 -2.90 31.83 21.64
N SER A 258 -1.85 31.23 22.19
CA SER A 258 -1.94 30.08 23.08
C SER A 258 -2.10 30.55 24.52
N TRP A 259 -2.90 29.84 25.32
CA TRP A 259 -3.00 30.04 26.77
C TRP A 259 -2.45 28.81 27.50
N TYR A 260 -1.63 29.03 28.51
CA TYR A 260 -1.05 27.98 29.35
C TYR A 260 -0.91 28.46 30.79
N LYS A 261 -1.53 27.74 31.73
CA LYS A 261 -1.59 28.10 33.16
C LYS A 261 -2.04 29.55 33.39
N GLY A 262 -3.04 30.00 32.62
CA GLY A 262 -3.60 31.35 32.68
C GLY A 262 -2.73 32.45 32.06
N GLN A 263 -1.56 32.13 31.49
CA GLN A 263 -0.72 33.09 30.75
C GLN A 263 -1.01 33.00 29.25
N SER A 264 -1.17 34.15 28.59
CA SER A 264 -1.23 34.24 27.13
C SER A 264 0.17 34.26 26.52
N GLY A 265 0.31 33.73 25.30
CA GLY A 265 1.58 33.71 24.59
C GLY A 265 1.50 33.02 23.24
N THR A 266 2.66 32.57 22.76
CA THR A 266 2.79 31.75 21.55
C THR A 266 3.31 30.37 21.92
N SER A 267 2.97 29.36 21.12
CA SER A 267 3.48 28.00 21.29
C SER A 267 3.98 27.40 19.97
N GLN A 268 4.84 26.40 20.09
CA GLN A 268 5.37 25.63 18.97
C GLN A 268 5.63 24.18 19.38
N ALA A 269 5.50 23.24 18.45
CA ALA A 269 5.89 21.86 18.66
C ALA A 269 7.20 21.57 17.90
N VAL A 270 8.14 20.91 18.57
CA VAL A 270 9.35 20.36 17.94
C VAL A 270 9.16 18.86 17.80
N PHE A 271 9.21 18.38 16.56
CA PHE A 271 9.16 16.97 16.21
C PHE A 271 10.59 16.47 16.01
N THR A 272 10.93 15.27 16.48
CA THR A 272 12.26 14.68 16.30
C THR A 272 12.14 13.17 16.07
N VAL A 273 12.79 12.65 15.03
CA VAL A 273 12.93 11.21 14.82
C VAL A 273 13.97 10.68 15.81
N ILE A 274 13.56 9.91 16.82
CA ILE A 274 14.51 9.38 17.82
C ILE A 274 14.93 7.93 17.54
N GLN A 275 14.11 7.18 16.80
CA GLN A 275 14.34 5.78 16.45
C GLN A 275 13.60 5.46 15.14
N LYS A 276 14.14 4.53 14.34
CA LYS A 276 13.60 4.12 13.03
C LYS A 276 14.03 2.68 12.72
N GLY A 277 13.21 1.91 12.00
CA GLY A 277 13.64 0.62 11.45
C GLY A 277 13.92 -0.48 12.48
N THR A 278 13.40 -0.35 13.70
CA THR A 278 13.86 -1.12 14.87
C THR A 278 12.71 -1.57 15.76
N PRO A 279 12.86 -2.66 16.54
CA PRO A 279 11.75 -3.17 17.34
C PRO A 279 11.36 -2.27 18.52
N TYR A 280 10.08 -2.34 18.89
CA TYR A 280 9.52 -1.76 20.12
C TYR A 280 8.45 -2.69 20.72
N VAL A 281 8.34 -2.72 22.04
CA VAL A 281 7.34 -3.55 22.75
C VAL A 281 6.27 -2.64 23.35
N ALA A 282 5.04 -2.74 22.86
CA ALA A 282 3.90 -1.99 23.36
C ALA A 282 2.80 -2.95 23.83
N GLY A 283 2.30 -2.76 25.05
CA GLY A 283 1.16 -3.53 25.56
C GLY A 283 1.37 -5.05 25.71
N GLY A 284 2.61 -5.54 25.65
CA GLY A 284 2.97 -6.97 25.61
C GLY A 284 3.22 -7.52 24.21
N THR A 285 2.95 -6.75 23.16
CA THR A 285 3.20 -7.11 21.75
C THR A 285 4.54 -6.52 21.29
N THR A 286 5.37 -7.34 20.62
CA THR A 286 6.58 -6.85 19.94
C THR A 286 6.26 -6.45 18.51
N TYR A 287 6.58 -5.22 18.15
CA TYR A 287 6.50 -4.68 16.80
C TYR A 287 7.92 -4.60 16.24
N SER A 288 8.18 -5.20 15.07
CA SER A 288 9.56 -5.39 14.57
C SER A 288 10.14 -4.18 13.84
N ASP A 289 9.29 -3.35 13.22
CA ASP A 289 9.69 -2.17 12.45
C ASP A 289 8.88 -0.96 12.92
N VAL A 290 9.52 -0.08 13.69
CA VAL A 290 8.90 1.08 14.35
C VAL A 290 9.69 2.36 14.09
N ILE A 291 8.97 3.46 13.89
CA ILE A 291 9.47 4.83 13.97
C ILE A 291 9.00 5.43 15.30
N ALA A 292 9.92 5.94 16.10
CA ALA A 292 9.60 6.72 17.29
C ALA A 292 9.81 8.21 17.01
N MET A 293 8.74 8.98 17.20
CA MET A 293 8.70 10.43 17.05
C MET A 293 8.56 11.08 18.41
N LYS A 294 9.59 11.79 18.85
CA LYS A 294 9.46 12.71 20.00
C LYS A 294 8.73 13.98 19.54
N ARG A 295 7.79 14.46 20.35
CA ARG A 295 7.11 15.76 20.20
C ARG A 295 7.32 16.54 21.50
N GLU A 296 7.95 17.70 21.43
CA GLU A 296 8.08 18.64 22.56
C GLU A 296 7.20 19.86 22.32
N ILE A 297 6.27 20.13 23.23
CA ILE A 297 5.44 21.35 23.19
C ILE A 297 6.19 22.43 23.97
N GLN A 298 6.41 23.56 23.32
CA GLN A 298 7.13 24.70 23.87
C GLN A 298 6.24 25.94 23.86
N PHE A 299 6.36 26.78 24.88
CA PHE A 299 5.56 27.99 25.06
C PHE A 299 6.45 29.19 25.39
N LYS A 300 6.06 30.37 24.91
CA LYS A 300 6.65 31.66 25.25
C LYS A 300 5.54 32.63 25.61
N ALA A 301 5.51 33.06 26.88
CA ALA A 301 4.54 34.04 27.37
C ALA A 301 4.68 35.40 26.67
N SER A 302 3.56 36.09 26.49
CA SER A 302 3.51 37.46 25.96
C SER A 302 4.38 38.39 26.78
N GLY A 303 5.24 39.18 26.12
CA GLY A 303 6.18 40.08 26.80
C GLY A 303 7.43 39.40 27.43
N SER A 304 7.54 38.07 27.38
CA SER A 304 8.74 37.36 27.86
C SER A 304 9.99 37.72 27.06
N THR A 305 11.04 38.16 27.75
CA THR A 305 12.40 38.29 27.20
C THR A 305 13.08 36.93 27.03
N THR A 306 12.75 35.96 27.88
CA THR A 306 13.15 34.55 27.73
C THR A 306 12.52 33.93 26.49
N GLY A 307 13.26 33.05 25.81
CA GLY A 307 12.78 32.29 24.65
C GLY A 307 11.71 31.24 24.98
N PHE A 308 11.44 30.35 24.01
CA PHE A 308 10.53 29.24 24.20
C PHE A 308 11.03 28.28 25.30
N ALA A 309 10.17 27.97 26.26
CA ALA A 309 10.40 26.97 27.29
C ALA A 309 9.58 25.71 27.01
N LYS A 310 10.14 24.52 27.24
CA LYS A 310 9.41 23.26 27.12
C LYS A 310 8.37 23.13 28.24
N ILE A 311 7.12 22.92 27.86
CA ILE A 311 5.98 22.76 28.79
C ILE A 311 5.43 21.34 28.85
N ALA A 312 5.67 20.53 27.81
CA ALA A 312 5.39 19.09 27.78
C ALA A 312 6.30 18.39 26.77
N GLU A 313 6.48 17.07 26.96
CA GLU A 313 7.06 16.19 25.94
C GLU A 313 6.34 14.84 25.92
N GLY A 314 6.45 14.15 24.80
CA GLY A 314 5.95 12.79 24.63
C GLY A 314 6.60 12.13 23.44
N THR A 315 6.54 10.79 23.39
CA THR A 315 7.06 9.99 22.28
C THR A 315 5.96 9.12 21.71
N ALA A 316 5.64 9.31 20.43
CA ALA A 316 4.72 8.47 19.69
C ALA A 316 5.49 7.38 18.92
N TYR A 317 5.05 6.14 19.03
CA TYR A 317 5.65 4.97 18.38
C TYR A 317 4.70 4.49 17.29
N TYR A 318 5.15 4.53 16.04
CA TYR A 318 4.38 4.13 14.87
C TYR A 318 4.99 2.83 14.31
N ALA A 319 4.24 1.73 14.34
CA ALA A 319 4.69 0.44 13.83
C ALA A 319 4.17 0.18 12.42
N ARG A 320 5.05 -0.32 11.55
CA ARG A 320 4.70 -0.57 10.15
C ARG A 320 3.56 -1.59 10.05
N GLY A 321 2.57 -1.26 9.23
CA GLY A 321 1.35 -2.03 9.03
C GLY A 321 0.33 -1.97 10.15
N THR A 322 0.68 -1.37 11.30
CA THR A 322 -0.25 -1.20 12.42
C THR A 322 -0.73 0.22 12.53
N GLY A 323 0.14 1.24 12.54
CA GLY A 323 -0.23 2.60 12.94
C GLY A 323 0.48 3.02 14.24
N LEU A 324 -0.09 4.00 14.94
CA LEU A 324 0.31 4.33 16.31
C LEU A 324 0.10 3.11 17.22
N VAL A 325 1.16 2.63 17.88
CA VAL A 325 1.11 1.49 18.83
C VAL A 325 1.24 1.93 20.28
N ASP A 326 1.88 3.06 20.52
CA ASP A 326 2.07 3.62 21.85
C ASP A 326 2.35 5.12 21.78
N GLN A 327 1.93 5.87 22.78
CA GLN A 327 2.26 7.29 22.93
C GLN A 327 2.57 7.57 24.40
N VAL A 328 3.85 7.80 24.72
CA VAL A 328 4.37 7.80 26.10
C VAL A 328 4.75 9.22 26.54
N PHE A 329 4.21 9.64 27.68
CA PHE A 329 4.41 10.91 28.34
C PHE A 329 5.17 10.73 29.65
N PRO A 330 6.36 11.32 29.85
CA PRO A 330 6.97 11.42 31.17
C PRO A 330 6.14 12.33 32.08
N ARG A 331 6.06 11.95 33.36
CA ARG A 331 5.46 12.73 34.45
C ARG A 331 6.53 13.08 35.50
N SER A 332 6.19 13.98 36.40
CA SER A 332 7.00 14.25 37.59
C SER A 332 7.22 12.96 38.41
N GLY A 333 8.37 12.90 39.10
CA GLY A 333 8.75 11.71 39.89
C GLY A 333 9.20 10.50 39.06
N GLY A 334 9.49 10.65 37.76
CA GLY A 334 10.02 9.56 36.92
C GLY A 334 8.98 8.52 36.49
N THR A 335 7.70 8.78 36.75
CA THR A 335 6.59 7.95 36.26
C THR A 335 6.24 8.31 34.82
N THR A 336 5.46 7.46 34.14
CA THR A 336 4.93 7.73 32.79
C THR A 336 3.42 7.58 32.75
N GLN A 337 2.81 8.21 31.76
CA GLN A 337 1.48 7.91 31.26
C GLN A 337 1.62 7.55 29.79
N ALA A 338 0.99 6.46 29.35
CA ALA A 338 0.94 6.10 27.95
C ALA A 338 -0.50 5.93 27.46
N ILE A 339 -0.67 6.11 26.15
CA ILE A 339 -1.84 5.71 25.37
C ILE A 339 -1.38 4.53 24.51
N THR A 340 -1.60 3.32 25.00
CA THR A 340 -1.05 2.09 24.41
C THR A 340 -2.12 1.34 23.63
N LEU A 341 -1.77 0.84 22.44
CA LEU A 341 -2.67 0.05 21.62
C LEU A 341 -3.07 -1.25 22.32
N LYS A 342 -4.36 -1.58 22.28
CA LYS A 342 -4.94 -2.83 22.78
C LYS A 342 -5.28 -3.79 21.63
N THR A 343 -5.91 -3.27 20.58
CA THR A 343 -6.30 -4.03 19.38
C THR A 343 -6.37 -3.09 18.18
N ALA A 344 -6.03 -3.58 16.99
CA ALA A 344 -6.26 -2.87 15.73
C ALA A 344 -6.93 -3.80 14.70
N THR A 345 -7.74 -3.22 13.82
CA THR A 345 -8.31 -3.86 12.63
C THR A 345 -7.93 -2.98 11.44
N ILE A 346 -6.98 -3.42 10.61
CA ILE A 346 -6.50 -2.68 9.44
C ILE A 346 -7.11 -3.28 8.18
N LYS A 347 -7.63 -2.43 7.29
CA LYS A 347 -8.26 -2.83 6.02
C LYS A 347 -7.38 -2.50 4.81
#